data_AF-A0A0U2XE82-F1
#
_entry.id   AF-A0A0U2XE82-F1
#
_cell.length_a   1.000
_cell.length_b   1.000
_cell.length_c   1.000
_cell.angle_alpha   90.00
_cell.angle_beta   90.00
_cell.angle_gamma   90.00
#
_symmetry.space_group_name_H-M   'P 1'
#
loop_
_entity.id
_entity.type
_entity.pdbx_description
1 polymer ?
#
loop_
_entity_poly.entity_id
_entity_poly.type
_entity_poly.pdbx_seq_one_letter_code
_entity_poly.pdbx_strand_id
1 'polypeptide(L)'
;MTDSTLFLAGNTPDAPRSDLPGLLAALAADLRRVDYTLDGVAGLLGESAYRALNRDQIIPALLATESALQNDAAKGDAANGEKTTAALAAVVRLWLLAEPQTRETLDAALPGVRADGLIELGLLEPVPGPDRPGPDRPGQDLVQAKADLRPYGWDANEDGSGGAELWVASDLAAHQQAGMLRHDHVLGIGQASTTLVQTTVRRHVAKALDLGTGCGIQSFHLLHHAEHVTATDISTRALAFTRFNLLLNAAALHLDPQHLEDRVSLRLGSLLEPVAGEEFELVVSNPPFVITPRTLGEAASGQFTYRDGGLPGDDIVSSLVAALPGALAPGGTAQLLGNWEIPAGTEWHERPKSWIGPDADAWFIQREQVGPEQYAETWLQDASESRDRKHYRDAYAAYLADFASRNVAGIGFGMIWLRRPTAGRPAASISRFEEITYLIEQPIGPHLGAAVKRSDWLAANSLADAHLLVADDVTEERHQRPGAEHPGVILLRQGAGLRRTNLLSTELAGFVSACDGDLSVGQIIGALAALLGGSLAGEDGFDGDAFRTGLLDDVANLVSDGFLVPSEPAE
;
A
#
# COMPACT_ATOMS: atom_id res chain seq x y z
N MET A 1 22.70 -3.10 -16.48
CA MET A 1 22.64 -4.40 -15.79
C MET A 1 24.04 -4.84 -15.43
N THR A 2 24.36 -4.88 -14.14
CA THR A 2 25.51 -5.63 -13.64
C THR A 2 25.04 -7.07 -13.45
N ASP A 3 25.54 -8.02 -14.25
CA ASP A 3 25.11 -9.43 -14.23
C ASP A 3 25.22 -10.09 -12.83
N SER A 4 25.98 -9.49 -11.91
CA SER A 4 26.22 -10.02 -10.57
C SER A 4 25.03 -9.92 -9.61
N THR A 5 24.02 -9.07 -9.87
CA THR A 5 22.88 -8.89 -8.96
C THR A 5 21.61 -9.59 -9.44
N LEU A 6 21.57 -10.08 -10.69
CA LEU A 6 20.39 -10.70 -11.27
C LEU A 6 20.04 -12.02 -10.55
N PHE A 7 18.78 -12.13 -10.11
CA PHE A 7 18.27 -13.32 -9.44
C PHE A 7 17.43 -14.16 -10.40
N LEU A 8 17.94 -15.37 -10.72
CA LEU A 8 17.30 -16.32 -11.63
C LEU A 8 16.95 -17.67 -10.97
N ALA A 9 17.29 -17.84 -9.68
CA ALA A 9 17.11 -19.12 -9.01
C ALA A 9 15.62 -19.47 -8.88
N GLY A 10 15.25 -20.67 -9.33
CA GLY A 10 13.89 -21.19 -9.23
C GLY A 10 13.67 -22.20 -8.09
N ASN A 11 14.74 -22.59 -7.39
CA ASN A 11 14.73 -23.66 -6.37
C ASN A 11 15.43 -23.25 -5.07
N THR A 12 15.24 -21.99 -4.65
CA THR A 12 15.78 -21.48 -3.39
C THR A 12 15.28 -22.32 -2.20
N PRO A 13 16.16 -22.79 -1.28
CA PRO A 13 15.75 -23.55 -0.11
C PRO A 13 14.71 -22.81 0.74
N ASP A 14 13.75 -23.56 1.29
CA ASP A 14 12.66 -23.03 2.12
C ASP A 14 11.83 -21.90 1.48
N ALA A 15 11.79 -21.83 0.15
CA ALA A 15 10.86 -21.01 -0.61
C ALA A 15 10.11 -21.88 -1.65
N PRO A 16 8.92 -21.44 -2.10
CA PRO A 16 8.22 -22.11 -3.19
C PRO A 16 9.04 -22.18 -4.48
N ARG A 17 8.96 -23.32 -5.16
CA ARG A 17 9.73 -23.58 -6.39
C ARG A 17 9.06 -22.99 -7.61
N SER A 18 9.83 -22.25 -8.39
CA SER A 18 9.38 -21.60 -9.63
C SER A 18 10.06 -22.15 -10.88
N ASP A 19 10.91 -23.18 -10.74
CA ASP A 19 11.58 -23.92 -11.83
C ASP A 19 10.73 -25.06 -12.43
N LEU A 20 9.45 -25.17 -12.03
CA LEU A 20 8.53 -26.25 -12.41
C LEU A 20 7.29 -25.71 -13.15
N PRO A 21 7.43 -25.20 -14.39
CA PRO A 21 6.36 -24.51 -15.10
C PRO A 21 5.12 -25.38 -15.35
N GLY A 22 5.29 -26.68 -15.55
CA GLY A 22 4.18 -27.62 -15.71
C GLY A 22 3.31 -27.74 -14.46
N LEU A 23 3.92 -27.78 -13.27
CA LEU A 23 3.20 -27.84 -12.00
C LEU A 23 2.57 -26.49 -11.64
N LEU A 24 3.23 -25.36 -11.96
CA LEU A 24 2.64 -24.03 -11.80
C LEU A 24 1.38 -23.85 -12.66
N ALA A 25 1.44 -24.28 -13.93
CA ALA A 25 0.29 -24.22 -14.82
C ALA A 25 -0.85 -25.13 -14.35
N ALA A 26 -0.53 -26.34 -13.88
CA ALA A 26 -1.51 -27.26 -13.30
C ALA A 26 -2.16 -26.68 -12.04
N LEU A 27 -1.36 -26.08 -11.14
CA LEU A 27 -1.85 -25.41 -9.94
C LEU A 27 -2.82 -24.27 -10.30
N ALA A 28 -2.40 -23.34 -11.17
CA ALA A 28 -3.25 -22.23 -11.59
C ALA A 28 -4.55 -22.71 -12.26
N ALA A 29 -4.51 -23.80 -13.04
CA ALA A 29 -5.71 -24.37 -13.65
C ALA A 29 -6.66 -24.96 -12.60
N ASP A 30 -6.13 -25.68 -11.61
CA ASP A 30 -6.93 -26.28 -10.54
C ASP A 30 -7.54 -25.22 -9.61
N LEU A 31 -6.80 -24.17 -9.25
CA LEU A 31 -7.30 -23.08 -8.41
C LEU A 31 -8.48 -22.36 -9.07
N ARG A 32 -8.42 -22.08 -10.38
CA ARG A 32 -9.56 -21.55 -11.14
C ARG A 32 -10.73 -22.52 -11.19
N ARG A 33 -10.44 -23.81 -11.39
CA ARG A 33 -11.47 -24.85 -11.53
C ARG A 33 -12.31 -25.00 -10.26
N VAL A 34 -11.71 -24.82 -9.08
CA VAL A 34 -12.42 -24.86 -7.80
C VAL A 34 -12.96 -23.50 -7.36
N ASP A 35 -12.82 -22.46 -8.19
CA ASP A 35 -13.22 -21.09 -7.86
C ASP A 35 -12.55 -20.59 -6.57
N TYR A 36 -11.23 -20.83 -6.44
CA TYR A 36 -10.45 -20.29 -5.33
C TYR A 36 -10.13 -18.81 -5.56
N THR A 37 -11.16 -17.99 -5.53
CA THR A 37 -11.15 -16.56 -5.85
C THR A 37 -11.65 -15.76 -4.66
N LEU A 38 -11.52 -14.42 -4.67
CA LEU A 38 -12.10 -13.60 -3.60
C LEU A 38 -13.62 -13.81 -3.52
N ASP A 39 -14.29 -13.82 -4.66
CA ASP A 39 -15.74 -13.99 -4.76
C ASP A 39 -16.17 -15.42 -4.46
N GLY A 40 -15.44 -16.43 -4.93
CA GLY A 40 -15.72 -17.83 -4.65
C GLY A 40 -15.58 -18.14 -3.15
N VAL A 41 -14.54 -17.61 -2.50
CA VAL A 41 -14.36 -17.74 -1.04
C VAL A 41 -15.45 -16.99 -0.29
N ALA A 42 -15.79 -15.76 -0.68
CA ALA A 42 -16.87 -15.00 -0.06
C ALA A 42 -18.23 -15.70 -0.22
N GLY A 43 -18.49 -16.30 -1.39
CA GLY A 43 -19.68 -17.08 -1.69
C GLY A 43 -19.78 -18.36 -0.86
N LEU A 44 -18.67 -19.09 -0.69
CA LEU A 44 -18.62 -20.30 0.15
C LEU A 44 -18.87 -19.99 1.62
N LEU A 45 -18.21 -18.95 2.15
CA LEU A 45 -18.26 -18.63 3.59
C LEU A 45 -19.53 -17.85 3.97
N GLY A 46 -20.06 -17.06 3.04
CA GLY A 46 -21.06 -16.05 3.32
C GLY A 46 -20.45 -14.79 3.96
N GLU A 47 -21.17 -13.68 3.82
CA GLU A 47 -20.68 -12.33 4.18
C GLU A 47 -20.19 -12.23 5.63
N SER A 48 -20.91 -12.82 6.58
CA SER A 48 -20.56 -12.72 8.00
C SER A 48 -19.24 -13.44 8.32
N ALA A 49 -19.08 -14.68 7.86
CA ALA A 49 -17.86 -15.45 8.10
C ALA A 49 -16.67 -14.90 7.32
N TYR A 50 -16.88 -14.43 6.09
CA TYR A 50 -15.85 -13.77 5.30
C TYR A 50 -15.34 -12.47 5.96
N ARG A 51 -16.25 -11.61 6.44
CA ARG A 51 -15.87 -10.41 7.20
C ARG A 51 -15.14 -10.76 8.50
N ALA A 52 -15.48 -11.86 9.16
CA ALA A 52 -14.80 -12.32 10.37
C ALA A 52 -13.37 -12.80 10.04
N LEU A 53 -13.20 -13.57 8.96
CA LEU A 53 -11.90 -14.02 8.47
C LEU A 53 -10.99 -12.84 8.12
N ASN A 54 -11.51 -11.77 7.52
CA ASN A 54 -10.75 -10.54 7.23
C ASN A 54 -10.31 -9.75 8.49
N ARG A 55 -10.75 -10.16 9.69
CA ARG A 55 -10.28 -9.67 10.99
C ARG A 55 -9.56 -10.79 11.79
N ASP A 56 -9.03 -11.77 11.07
CA ASP A 56 -8.32 -12.95 11.60
C ASP A 56 -9.15 -13.81 12.56
N GLN A 57 -10.49 -13.74 12.48
CA GLN A 57 -11.39 -14.60 13.26
C GLN A 57 -11.79 -15.82 12.43
N ILE A 58 -11.06 -16.92 12.62
CA ILE A 58 -11.18 -18.13 11.77
C ILE A 58 -12.38 -19.04 12.09
N ILE A 59 -12.93 -18.97 13.31
CA ILE A 59 -13.97 -19.92 13.79
C ILE A 59 -15.22 -19.91 12.90
N PRO A 60 -15.81 -18.76 12.49
CA PRO A 60 -16.95 -18.77 11.58
C PRO A 60 -16.67 -19.45 10.24
N ALA A 61 -15.46 -19.28 9.70
CA ALA A 61 -15.07 -19.90 8.44
C ALA A 61 -14.85 -21.42 8.58
N LEU A 62 -14.32 -21.89 9.71
CA LEU A 62 -14.22 -23.32 10.03
C LEU A 62 -15.59 -23.99 10.05
N LEU A 63 -16.59 -23.37 10.69
CA LEU A 63 -17.96 -23.89 10.75
C LEU A 63 -18.66 -23.88 9.39
N ALA A 64 -18.45 -22.83 8.58
CA ALA A 64 -19.01 -22.74 7.24
C ALA A 64 -18.44 -23.83 6.32
N THR A 65 -17.12 -24.02 6.32
CA THR A 65 -16.46 -25.06 5.52
C THR A 65 -16.80 -26.48 5.98
N GLU A 66 -16.95 -26.72 7.29
CA GLU A 66 -17.40 -28.01 7.81
C GLU A 66 -18.82 -28.34 7.33
N SER A 67 -19.73 -27.36 7.40
CA SER A 67 -21.10 -27.53 6.92
C SER A 67 -21.15 -27.83 5.42
N ALA A 68 -20.30 -27.17 4.63
CA ALA A 68 -20.19 -27.42 3.18
C ALA A 68 -19.75 -28.86 2.88
N LEU A 69 -18.76 -29.39 3.61
CA LEU A 69 -18.29 -30.77 3.47
C LEU A 69 -19.36 -31.79 3.87
N GLN A 70 -20.10 -31.55 4.96
CA GLN A 70 -21.16 -32.44 5.43
C GLN A 70 -22.36 -32.49 4.45
N ASN A 71 -22.71 -31.34 3.85
CA ASN A 71 -23.80 -31.25 2.87
C ASN A 71 -23.48 -31.99 1.57
N ASP A 72 -22.23 -31.98 1.12
CA ASP A 72 -21.79 -32.73 -0.07
C ASP A 72 -21.85 -34.24 0.18
N ALA A 73 -21.36 -34.71 1.34
CA ALA A 73 -21.43 -36.11 1.74
C ALA A 73 -22.87 -36.64 1.84
N ALA A 74 -23.84 -35.78 2.19
CA ALA A 74 -25.25 -36.14 2.29
C ALA A 74 -25.97 -36.21 0.92
N LYS A 75 -25.44 -35.57 -0.13
CA LYS A 75 -26.11 -35.44 -1.43
C LYS A 75 -25.74 -36.49 -2.49
N GLY A 76 -24.77 -37.37 -2.21
CA GLY A 76 -24.49 -38.63 -2.91
C GLY A 76 -24.68 -38.64 -4.45
N ASP A 77 -23.58 -38.53 -5.20
CA ASP A 77 -23.46 -38.79 -6.65
C ASP A 77 -24.46 -38.11 -7.63
N ALA A 78 -25.35 -37.24 -7.16
CA ALA A 78 -26.39 -36.61 -7.95
C ALA A 78 -26.19 -35.10 -8.19
N ALA A 79 -24.95 -34.63 -8.41
CA ALA A 79 -24.75 -33.28 -8.96
C ALA A 79 -23.35 -33.13 -9.57
N ASN A 80 -23.26 -33.08 -10.90
CA ASN A 80 -22.06 -32.66 -11.62
C ASN A 80 -21.68 -31.18 -11.37
N GLY A 81 -22.39 -30.46 -10.49
CA GLY A 81 -22.14 -29.06 -10.12
C GLY A 81 -21.79 -28.80 -8.65
N GLU A 82 -21.84 -29.78 -7.73
CA GLU A 82 -21.60 -29.57 -6.28
C GLU A 82 -20.19 -30.00 -5.81
N LYS A 83 -19.49 -30.83 -6.61
CA LYS A 83 -18.09 -31.25 -6.35
C LYS A 83 -17.10 -30.08 -6.27
N THR A 84 -17.45 -28.90 -6.74
CA THR A 84 -16.66 -27.68 -6.63
C THR A 84 -16.70 -27.08 -5.23
N THR A 85 -17.83 -27.15 -4.51
CA THR A 85 -17.97 -26.55 -3.17
C THR A 85 -17.15 -27.29 -2.11
N ALA A 86 -17.19 -28.63 -2.10
CA ALA A 86 -16.36 -29.42 -1.19
C ALA A 86 -14.86 -29.30 -1.52
N ALA A 87 -14.51 -29.24 -2.81
CA ALA A 87 -13.14 -29.01 -3.25
C ALA A 87 -12.63 -27.63 -2.81
N LEU A 88 -13.42 -26.57 -3.00
CA LEU A 88 -13.10 -25.22 -2.53
C LEU A 88 -12.98 -25.17 -1.01
N ALA A 89 -13.88 -25.85 -0.27
CA ALA A 89 -13.80 -25.93 1.18
C ALA A 89 -12.49 -26.59 1.64
N ALA A 90 -12.04 -27.67 1.00
CA ALA A 90 -10.75 -28.30 1.32
C ALA A 90 -9.57 -27.35 1.10
N VAL A 91 -9.58 -26.60 0.00
CA VAL A 91 -8.54 -25.60 -0.34
C VAL A 91 -8.55 -24.42 0.64
N VAL A 92 -9.73 -23.90 0.98
CA VAL A 92 -9.89 -22.84 1.99
C VAL A 92 -9.42 -23.31 3.37
N ARG A 93 -9.76 -24.54 3.76
CA ARG A 93 -9.29 -25.12 5.02
C ARG A 93 -7.77 -25.24 5.05
N LEU A 94 -7.15 -25.69 3.97
CA LEU A 94 -5.71 -25.85 3.87
C LEU A 94 -4.94 -24.53 4.04
N TRP A 95 -5.25 -23.52 3.22
CA TRP A 95 -4.46 -22.29 3.18
C TRP A 95 -5.01 -21.18 4.08
N LEU A 96 -6.31 -20.86 4.02
CA LEU A 96 -6.85 -19.74 4.80
C LEU A 96 -7.06 -20.07 6.27
N LEU A 97 -7.29 -21.35 6.60
CA LEU A 97 -7.57 -21.80 7.97
C LEU A 97 -6.45 -22.64 8.58
N ALA A 98 -5.39 -22.93 7.83
CA ALA A 98 -4.24 -23.73 8.26
C ALA A 98 -4.61 -25.12 8.84
N GLU A 99 -5.65 -25.74 8.30
CA GLU A 99 -6.12 -27.07 8.71
C GLU A 99 -5.48 -28.17 7.83
N PRO A 100 -4.71 -29.11 8.40
CA PRO A 100 -4.13 -30.22 7.64
C PRO A 100 -5.19 -31.01 6.88
N GLN A 101 -4.88 -31.40 5.65
CA GLN A 101 -5.77 -32.16 4.76
C GLN A 101 -5.16 -33.53 4.43
N THR A 102 -5.99 -34.51 4.10
CA THR A 102 -5.51 -35.79 3.56
C THR A 102 -5.08 -35.61 2.10
N ARG A 103 -4.10 -36.42 1.66
CA ARG A 103 -3.70 -36.44 0.24
C ARG A 103 -4.86 -36.77 -0.69
N GLU A 104 -5.74 -37.69 -0.30
CA GLU A 104 -6.91 -38.08 -1.10
C GLU A 104 -7.86 -36.90 -1.34
N THR A 105 -8.16 -36.12 -0.29
CA THR A 105 -9.00 -34.92 -0.40
C THR A 105 -8.38 -33.89 -1.32
N LEU A 106 -7.07 -33.64 -1.18
CA LEU A 106 -6.37 -32.68 -2.03
C LEU A 106 -6.24 -33.16 -3.49
N ASP A 107 -5.99 -34.44 -3.73
CA ASP A 107 -5.92 -35.00 -5.09
C ASP A 107 -7.28 -34.95 -5.79
N ALA A 108 -8.38 -35.09 -5.05
CA ALA A 108 -9.73 -34.89 -5.58
C ALA A 108 -10.04 -33.41 -5.84
N ALA A 109 -9.59 -32.52 -4.96
CA ALA A 109 -9.80 -31.08 -5.08
C ALA A 109 -8.90 -30.43 -6.13
N LEU A 110 -7.70 -30.96 -6.37
CA LEU A 110 -6.67 -30.38 -7.25
C LEU A 110 -6.05 -31.50 -8.12
N PRO A 111 -6.82 -32.08 -9.07
CA PRO A 111 -6.45 -33.30 -9.78
C PRO A 111 -5.29 -33.13 -10.77
N GLY A 112 -4.99 -31.90 -11.21
CA GLY A 112 -3.87 -31.58 -12.08
C GLY A 112 -2.55 -31.54 -11.33
N VAL A 113 -2.46 -30.74 -10.26
CA VAL A 113 -1.21 -30.57 -9.49
C VAL A 113 -1.01 -31.69 -8.46
N ARG A 114 -2.08 -32.14 -7.81
CA ARG A 114 -2.09 -33.15 -6.73
C ARG A 114 -1.24 -32.78 -5.51
N ALA A 115 -1.40 -33.51 -4.41
CA ALA A 115 -0.66 -33.29 -3.18
C ALA A 115 0.86 -33.42 -3.38
N ASP A 116 1.32 -34.38 -4.18
CA ASP A 116 2.74 -34.57 -4.49
C ASP A 116 3.33 -33.37 -5.26
N GLY A 117 2.60 -32.82 -6.23
CA GLY A 117 3.04 -31.62 -6.94
C GLY A 117 3.09 -30.40 -6.05
N LEU A 118 2.16 -30.25 -5.09
CA LEU A 118 2.19 -29.18 -4.10
C LEU A 118 3.36 -29.28 -3.12
N ILE A 119 3.72 -30.51 -2.71
CA ILE A 119 4.93 -30.77 -1.92
C ILE A 119 6.18 -30.45 -2.74
N GLU A 120 6.22 -30.87 -4.01
CA GLU A 120 7.34 -30.60 -4.90
C GLU A 120 7.51 -29.10 -5.16
N LEU A 121 6.40 -28.35 -5.30
CA LEU A 121 6.40 -26.90 -5.37
C LEU A 121 6.83 -26.22 -4.06
N GLY A 122 7.00 -26.97 -2.97
CA GLY A 122 7.39 -26.43 -1.66
C GLY A 122 6.25 -25.71 -0.93
N LEU A 123 5.00 -25.92 -1.34
CA LEU A 123 3.82 -25.30 -0.72
C LEU A 123 3.30 -26.09 0.47
N LEU A 124 3.50 -27.41 0.50
CA LEU A 124 3.02 -28.31 1.55
C LEU A 124 4.14 -29.15 2.17
N GLU A 125 3.92 -29.64 3.37
CA GLU A 125 4.76 -30.63 4.03
C GLU A 125 3.92 -31.75 4.69
N PRO A 126 4.44 -33.00 4.73
CA PRO A 126 3.79 -34.08 5.45
C PRO A 126 3.81 -33.86 6.96
N VAL A 127 2.71 -34.19 7.64
CA VAL A 127 2.61 -34.15 9.11
C VAL A 127 1.98 -35.40 9.71
N PRO A 128 2.37 -35.76 10.94
CA PRO A 128 1.73 -36.87 11.63
C PRO A 128 0.24 -36.61 11.85
N GLY A 129 -0.61 -37.60 11.58
CA GLY A 129 -2.01 -37.56 11.96
C GLY A 129 -2.21 -37.38 13.48
N PRO A 130 -3.35 -36.81 13.92
CA PRO A 130 -3.64 -36.59 15.34
C PRO A 130 -3.77 -37.90 16.15
N ASP A 131 -4.07 -39.02 15.48
CA ASP A 131 -4.12 -40.35 16.09
C ASP A 131 -2.71 -40.97 16.18
N ARG A 132 -2.30 -41.41 17.38
CA ARG A 132 -1.12 -42.26 17.52
C ARG A 132 -1.32 -43.54 16.70
N PRO A 133 -0.39 -43.93 15.82
CA PRO A 133 -0.51 -45.17 15.07
C PRO A 133 -0.61 -46.35 16.04
N GLY A 134 -1.72 -47.09 15.93
CA GLY A 134 -1.95 -48.35 16.63
C GLY A 134 -1.78 -49.52 15.65
N PRO A 135 -1.61 -50.76 16.13
CA PRO A 135 -1.42 -51.94 15.28
C PRO A 135 -2.56 -52.17 14.26
N ASP A 136 -3.76 -51.63 14.51
CA ASP A 136 -4.96 -51.82 13.69
C ASP A 136 -5.46 -50.53 12.98
N ARG A 137 -4.75 -49.40 13.10
CA ARG A 137 -5.06 -48.16 12.36
C ARG A 137 -3.77 -47.53 11.83
N PRO A 138 -3.48 -47.60 10.52
CA PRO A 138 -2.43 -46.77 9.95
C PRO A 138 -2.75 -45.29 10.23
N GLY A 139 -1.73 -44.52 10.63
CA GLY A 139 -1.89 -43.07 10.79
C GLY A 139 -2.36 -42.44 9.47
N GLN A 140 -3.25 -41.46 9.54
CA GLN A 140 -3.67 -40.72 8.35
C GLN A 140 -2.47 -39.97 7.75
N ASP A 141 -2.27 -40.10 6.44
CA ASP A 141 -1.26 -39.36 5.69
C ASP A 141 -1.76 -37.93 5.45
N LEU A 142 -1.50 -37.07 6.43
CA LEU A 142 -1.87 -35.66 6.41
C LEU A 142 -0.73 -34.82 5.84
N VAL A 143 -1.12 -33.77 5.13
CA VAL A 143 -0.24 -32.69 4.70
C VAL A 143 -0.78 -31.37 5.20
N GLN A 144 0.11 -30.46 5.55
CA GLN A 144 -0.25 -29.11 5.97
C GLN A 144 0.43 -28.08 5.06
N ALA A 145 -0.09 -26.85 5.11
CA ALA A 145 0.55 -25.73 4.44
C ALA A 145 1.96 -25.50 5.01
N LYS A 146 2.94 -25.38 4.12
CA LYS A 146 4.30 -24.89 4.40
C LYS A 146 4.43 -23.41 4.05
N ALA A 147 3.68 -22.96 3.04
CA ALA A 147 3.50 -21.56 2.65
C ALA A 147 2.00 -21.24 2.60
N ASP A 148 1.65 -20.00 2.94
CA ASP A 148 0.30 -19.48 2.71
C ASP A 148 0.11 -19.24 1.21
N LEU A 149 -1.13 -19.28 0.73
CA LEU A 149 -1.50 -18.97 -0.64
C LEU A 149 -2.88 -18.35 -0.65
N ARG A 150 -2.97 -17.03 -0.83
CA ARG A 150 -4.23 -16.30 -0.71
C ARG A 150 -4.76 -15.81 -2.07
N PRO A 151 -6.07 -15.89 -2.32
CA PRO A 151 -6.71 -15.15 -3.40
C PRO A 151 -6.54 -13.65 -3.17
N TYR A 152 -6.21 -12.93 -4.22
CA TYR A 152 -6.08 -11.49 -4.23
C TYR A 152 -6.55 -10.94 -5.56
N GLY A 153 -7.11 -9.74 -5.59
CA GLY A 153 -7.50 -9.11 -6.83
C GLY A 153 -8.00 -7.70 -6.65
N TRP A 154 -8.21 -7.04 -7.78
CA TRP A 154 -8.85 -5.74 -7.85
C TRP A 154 -9.65 -5.66 -9.14
N ASP A 155 -10.68 -4.81 -9.11
CA ASP A 155 -11.58 -4.63 -10.24
C ASP A 155 -10.87 -3.92 -11.40
N ALA A 156 -11.32 -4.23 -12.61
CA ALA A 156 -10.96 -3.46 -13.79
C ALA A 156 -11.51 -2.03 -13.69
N ASN A 157 -10.84 -1.10 -14.34
CA ASN A 157 -11.35 0.26 -14.56
C ASN A 157 -12.64 0.21 -15.39
N GLU A 158 -13.40 1.31 -15.40
CA GLU A 158 -14.66 1.40 -16.16
C GLU A 158 -14.50 1.15 -17.67
N ASP A 159 -13.32 1.44 -18.23
CA ASP A 159 -12.97 1.17 -19.63
C ASP A 159 -12.56 -0.28 -19.90
N GLY A 160 -12.62 -1.15 -18.88
CA GLY A 160 -12.26 -2.56 -18.94
C GLY A 160 -10.74 -2.81 -18.91
N SER A 161 -9.93 -1.77 -18.78
CA SER A 161 -8.48 -1.90 -18.58
C SER A 161 -8.14 -2.16 -17.12
N GLY A 162 -7.00 -2.79 -16.87
CA GLY A 162 -6.61 -3.14 -15.51
C GLY A 162 -7.49 -4.22 -14.89
N GLY A 163 -7.37 -4.38 -13.57
CA GLY A 163 -7.98 -5.48 -12.84
C GLY A 163 -7.18 -6.78 -12.97
N ALA A 164 -7.15 -7.55 -11.90
CA ALA A 164 -6.55 -8.89 -11.92
C ALA A 164 -7.13 -9.75 -10.81
N GLU A 165 -7.15 -11.06 -11.05
CA GLU A 165 -7.40 -12.08 -10.05
C GLU A 165 -6.16 -12.98 -9.97
N LEU A 166 -5.57 -13.03 -8.78
CA LEU A 166 -4.25 -13.58 -8.51
C LEU A 166 -4.28 -14.51 -7.30
N TRP A 167 -3.27 -15.37 -7.20
CA TRP A 167 -2.93 -16.10 -5.97
C TRP A 167 -1.54 -15.70 -5.50
N VAL A 168 -1.44 -15.25 -4.26
CA VAL A 168 -0.18 -14.73 -3.72
C VAL A 168 0.28 -15.62 -2.58
N ALA A 169 1.43 -16.26 -2.78
CA ALA A 169 2.11 -17.04 -1.77
C ALA A 169 2.97 -16.15 -0.86
N SER A 170 3.01 -16.51 0.42
CA SER A 170 3.87 -15.91 1.43
C SER A 170 4.19 -16.94 2.52
N ASP A 171 5.01 -16.58 3.50
CA ASP A 171 5.12 -17.41 4.69
C ASP A 171 3.80 -17.38 5.49
N LEU A 172 3.58 -18.42 6.32
CA LEU A 172 2.42 -18.54 7.19
C LEU A 172 2.41 -17.47 8.29
N ALA A 173 1.26 -16.85 8.52
CA ALA A 173 1.12 -15.84 9.57
C ALA A 173 1.29 -16.43 10.98
N ALA A 174 1.62 -15.60 11.97
CA ALA A 174 1.86 -16.04 13.35
C ALA A 174 0.66 -16.74 14.02
N HIS A 175 -0.56 -16.52 13.55
CA HIS A 175 -1.76 -17.22 14.03
C HIS A 175 -1.92 -18.62 13.41
N GLN A 176 -1.26 -18.90 12.28
CA GLN A 176 -1.32 -20.17 11.54
C GLN A 176 -0.23 -21.16 11.99
N GLN A 177 0.81 -20.69 12.68
CA GLN A 177 1.92 -21.52 13.15
C GLN A 177 2.27 -21.26 14.62
N ALA A 178 2.70 -22.32 15.31
CA ALA A 178 3.19 -22.20 16.68
C ALA A 178 4.68 -21.86 16.70
N GLY A 179 5.04 -20.68 17.21
CA GLY A 179 6.45 -20.31 17.44
C GLY A 179 6.73 -18.84 17.12
N MET A 180 8.00 -18.47 17.19
CA MET A 180 8.48 -17.20 16.66
C MET A 180 8.57 -17.27 15.14
N LEU A 181 8.31 -16.16 14.45
CA LEU A 181 8.51 -16.06 13.01
C LEU A 181 9.99 -16.21 12.65
N ARG A 182 10.27 -16.62 11.42
CA ARG A 182 11.64 -16.66 10.89
C ARG A 182 12.21 -15.25 10.77
N HIS A 183 13.53 -15.12 10.85
CA HIS A 183 14.21 -13.84 10.63
C HIS A 183 14.06 -13.34 9.18
N ASP A 184 14.08 -14.27 8.22
CA ASP A 184 13.90 -14.04 6.78
C ASP A 184 12.44 -14.23 6.33
N HIS A 185 11.47 -14.04 7.24
CA HIS A 185 10.04 -14.24 6.97
C HIS A 185 9.54 -13.31 5.86
N VAL A 186 8.87 -13.88 4.86
CA VAL A 186 8.27 -13.14 3.74
C VAL A 186 6.81 -12.88 4.05
N LEU A 187 6.50 -11.65 4.45
CA LEU A 187 5.14 -11.22 4.74
C LEU A 187 4.23 -11.33 3.51
N GLY A 188 2.99 -11.77 3.76
CA GLY A 188 1.91 -11.70 2.78
C GLY A 188 1.36 -10.28 2.60
N ILE A 189 0.15 -10.18 2.08
CA ILE A 189 -0.49 -8.89 1.78
C ILE A 189 -1.02 -8.28 3.09
N GLY A 190 -0.25 -7.33 3.64
CA GLY A 190 -0.61 -6.57 4.83
C GLY A 190 -1.24 -5.20 4.52
N GLN A 191 -1.72 -4.52 5.56
CA GLN A 191 -2.33 -3.18 5.45
C GLN A 191 -1.38 -2.13 4.87
N ALA A 192 -0.09 -2.19 5.19
CA ALA A 192 0.92 -1.28 4.63
C ALA A 192 1.04 -1.45 3.11
N SER A 193 1.18 -2.70 2.63
CA SER A 193 1.23 -2.99 1.20
C SER A 193 -0.02 -2.50 0.46
N THR A 194 -1.21 -2.73 1.03
CA THR A 194 -2.48 -2.24 0.46
C THR A 194 -2.57 -0.72 0.47
N THR A 195 -2.11 -0.06 1.53
CA THR A 195 -2.05 1.41 1.60
C THR A 195 -1.17 1.95 0.48
N LEU A 196 0.02 1.38 0.26
CA LEU A 196 0.91 1.81 -0.81
C LEU A 196 0.30 1.58 -2.21
N VAL A 197 -0.39 0.45 -2.41
CA VAL A 197 -1.14 0.17 -3.66
C VAL A 197 -2.19 1.24 -3.92
N GLN A 198 -2.89 1.69 -2.87
CA GLN A 198 -3.95 2.70 -2.95
C GLN A 198 -3.40 4.12 -3.10
N THR A 199 -2.21 4.42 -2.58
CA THR A 199 -1.58 5.74 -2.70
C THR A 199 -0.80 5.93 -3.98
N THR A 200 -0.36 4.84 -4.62
CA THR A 200 0.46 4.91 -5.83
C THR A 200 -0.27 5.60 -6.98
N VAL A 201 0.28 6.71 -7.47
CA VAL A 201 -0.12 7.38 -8.72
C VAL A 201 0.26 6.50 -9.93
N ARG A 202 -0.75 5.95 -10.64
CA ARG A 202 -0.59 4.97 -11.72
C ARG A 202 -0.57 5.60 -13.11
N ARG A 203 0.43 6.42 -13.41
CA ARG A 203 0.68 6.87 -14.79
C ARG A 203 1.40 5.78 -15.58
N HIS A 204 1.16 5.69 -16.89
CA HIS A 204 1.96 4.80 -17.75
C HIS A 204 3.44 5.21 -17.71
N VAL A 205 4.34 4.25 -17.50
CA VAL A 205 5.79 4.46 -17.43
C VAL A 205 6.57 3.40 -18.20
N ALA A 206 7.72 3.79 -18.74
CA ALA A 206 8.62 2.83 -19.40
C ALA A 206 9.33 1.93 -18.39
N LYS A 207 9.79 2.50 -17.26
CA LYS A 207 10.56 1.79 -16.23
C LYS A 207 10.08 2.13 -14.83
N ALA A 208 9.74 1.08 -14.09
CA ALA A 208 9.40 1.17 -12.67
C ALA A 208 10.37 0.35 -11.81
N LEU A 209 10.57 0.80 -10.56
CA LEU A 209 11.33 0.10 -9.53
C LEU A 209 10.42 -0.24 -8.35
N ASP A 210 10.38 -1.52 -7.98
CA ASP A 210 9.79 -2.03 -6.74
C ASP A 210 10.93 -2.34 -5.74
N LEU A 211 11.12 -1.44 -4.78
CA LEU A 211 12.22 -1.50 -3.81
C LEU A 211 11.78 -2.17 -2.51
N GLY A 212 12.30 -3.38 -2.24
CA GLY A 212 11.88 -4.23 -1.13
C GLY A 212 10.64 -5.03 -1.50
N THR A 213 10.72 -5.79 -2.60
CA THR A 213 9.54 -6.38 -3.26
C THR A 213 8.78 -7.40 -2.40
N GLY A 214 9.45 -8.07 -1.45
CA GLY A 214 8.80 -9.02 -0.55
C GLY A 214 8.12 -10.17 -1.30
N CYS A 215 6.79 -10.25 -1.24
CA CYS A 215 5.99 -11.22 -1.98
C CYS A 215 5.63 -10.79 -3.42
N GLY A 216 6.02 -9.59 -3.86
CA GLY A 216 5.82 -9.08 -5.22
C GLY A 216 4.57 -8.23 -5.42
N ILE A 217 3.85 -7.89 -4.34
CA ILE A 217 2.53 -7.24 -4.43
C ILE A 217 2.56 -5.91 -5.20
N GLN A 218 3.57 -5.07 -4.99
CA GLN A 218 3.68 -3.80 -5.73
C GLN A 218 4.01 -4.06 -7.21
N SER A 219 4.93 -4.99 -7.48
CA SER A 219 5.25 -5.42 -8.85
C SER A 219 4.03 -5.87 -9.66
N PHE A 220 3.07 -6.57 -9.06
CA PHE A 220 1.83 -6.98 -9.76
C PHE A 220 1.02 -5.76 -10.25
N HIS A 221 0.88 -4.74 -9.39
CA HIS A 221 0.19 -3.50 -9.76
C HIS A 221 0.98 -2.69 -10.78
N LEU A 222 2.31 -2.59 -10.62
CA LEU A 222 3.19 -1.90 -11.55
C LEU A 222 3.09 -2.49 -12.97
N LEU A 223 3.05 -3.80 -13.13
CA LEU A 223 3.01 -4.47 -14.44
C LEU A 223 1.81 -4.09 -15.33
N HIS A 224 0.76 -3.49 -14.76
CA HIS A 224 -0.41 -3.01 -15.50
C HIS A 224 -0.22 -1.61 -16.11
N HIS A 225 0.77 -0.85 -15.63
CA HIS A 225 1.05 0.52 -16.10
C HIS A 225 2.55 0.80 -16.29
N ALA A 226 3.39 -0.24 -16.21
CA ALA A 226 4.82 -0.17 -16.47
C ALA A 226 5.21 -1.15 -17.57
N GLU A 227 6.00 -0.68 -18.54
CA GLU A 227 6.53 -1.54 -19.61
C GLU A 227 7.57 -2.51 -19.05
N HIS A 228 8.41 -2.08 -18.10
CA HIS A 228 9.36 -2.94 -17.42
C HIS A 228 9.44 -2.62 -15.92
N VAL A 229 9.44 -3.66 -15.08
CA VAL A 229 9.56 -3.57 -13.62
C VAL A 229 10.89 -4.17 -13.18
N THR A 230 11.73 -3.39 -12.52
CA THR A 230 12.85 -3.95 -11.74
C THR A 230 12.39 -4.09 -10.30
N ALA A 231 12.45 -5.31 -9.75
CA ALA A 231 12.11 -5.59 -8.37
C ALA A 231 13.36 -6.03 -7.61
N THR A 232 13.61 -5.39 -6.47
CA THR A 232 14.83 -5.64 -5.68
C THR A 232 14.48 -6.06 -4.27
N ASP A 233 15.28 -6.97 -3.71
CA ASP A 233 15.20 -7.33 -2.30
C ASP A 233 16.59 -7.76 -1.79
N ILE A 234 16.83 -7.60 -0.49
CA ILE A 234 18.03 -8.13 0.16
C ILE A 234 17.88 -9.62 0.47
N SER A 235 16.64 -10.11 0.55
CA SER A 235 16.31 -11.51 0.82
C SER A 235 16.19 -12.34 -0.46
N THR A 236 17.04 -13.36 -0.57
CA THR A 236 16.94 -14.37 -1.64
C THR A 236 15.60 -15.13 -1.59
N ARG A 237 15.02 -15.32 -0.39
CA ARG A 237 13.70 -15.94 -0.23
C ARG A 237 12.59 -15.01 -0.74
N ALA A 238 12.63 -13.71 -0.45
CA ALA A 238 11.65 -12.76 -0.96
C ALA A 238 11.64 -12.74 -2.50
N LEU A 239 12.82 -12.70 -3.13
CA LEU A 239 12.92 -12.81 -4.59
C LEU A 239 12.39 -14.15 -5.12
N ALA A 240 12.58 -15.26 -4.39
CA ALA A 240 12.02 -16.55 -4.76
C ALA A 240 10.48 -16.57 -4.68
N PHE A 241 9.88 -16.02 -3.61
CA PHE A 241 8.42 -15.86 -3.48
C PHE A 241 7.86 -14.94 -4.57
N THR A 242 8.50 -13.80 -4.81
CA THR A 242 8.13 -12.87 -5.89
C THR A 242 8.17 -13.57 -7.23
N ARG A 243 9.24 -14.31 -7.55
CA ARG A 243 9.35 -15.08 -8.80
C ARG A 243 8.26 -16.15 -8.92
N PHE A 244 8.01 -16.90 -7.84
CA PHE A 244 6.94 -17.90 -7.79
C PHE A 244 5.58 -17.28 -8.09
N ASN A 245 5.25 -16.17 -7.42
CA ASN A 245 3.98 -15.49 -7.58
C ASN A 245 3.82 -14.89 -8.99
N LEU A 246 4.88 -14.30 -9.56
CA LEU A 246 4.86 -13.82 -10.95
C LEU A 246 4.54 -14.95 -11.94
N LEU A 247 5.18 -16.10 -11.78
CA LEU A 247 5.02 -17.23 -12.70
C LEU A 247 3.71 -17.99 -12.50
N LEU A 248 3.23 -18.14 -11.25
CA LEU A 248 1.90 -18.69 -10.96
C LEU A 248 0.79 -17.86 -11.63
N ASN A 249 0.98 -16.54 -11.65
CA ASN A 249 0.02 -15.58 -12.17
C ASN A 249 0.36 -15.04 -13.58
N ALA A 250 1.29 -15.68 -14.31
CA ALA A 250 1.84 -15.14 -15.54
C ALA A 250 0.76 -14.73 -16.57
N ALA A 251 -0.30 -15.54 -16.70
CA ALA A 251 -1.41 -15.24 -17.61
C ALA A 251 -2.19 -13.97 -17.23
N ALA A 252 -2.49 -13.78 -15.94
CA ALA A 252 -3.22 -12.61 -15.43
C ALA A 252 -2.35 -11.34 -15.44
N LEU A 253 -1.03 -11.51 -15.35
CA LEU A 253 -0.06 -10.41 -15.37
C LEU A 253 0.50 -10.11 -16.78
N HIS A 254 0.01 -10.79 -17.82
CA HIS A 254 0.51 -10.68 -19.20
C HIS A 254 2.03 -10.88 -19.32
N LEU A 255 2.54 -11.89 -18.63
CA LEU A 255 3.95 -12.29 -18.64
C LEU A 255 4.14 -13.55 -19.49
N ASP A 256 5.25 -13.61 -20.22
CA ASP A 256 5.74 -14.86 -20.78
C ASP A 256 6.55 -15.60 -19.70
N PRO A 257 6.09 -16.77 -19.20
CA PRO A 257 6.83 -17.51 -18.19
C PRO A 257 8.19 -18.03 -18.66
N GLN A 258 8.45 -18.08 -19.98
CA GLN A 258 9.73 -18.46 -20.57
C GLN A 258 10.70 -17.29 -20.71
N HIS A 259 10.18 -16.06 -20.77
CA HIS A 259 10.94 -14.82 -20.98
C HIS A 259 10.50 -13.76 -19.96
N LEU A 260 10.53 -14.13 -18.67
CA LEU A 260 10.08 -13.23 -17.59
C LEU A 260 10.85 -11.90 -17.61
N GLU A 261 12.13 -11.97 -17.94
CA GLU A 261 13.07 -10.86 -18.03
C GLU A 261 12.69 -9.78 -19.04
N ASP A 262 11.82 -10.06 -20.01
CA ASP A 262 11.33 -9.04 -20.95
C ASP A 262 10.54 -7.95 -20.23
N ARG A 263 9.82 -8.33 -19.17
CA ARG A 263 8.95 -7.44 -18.39
C ARG A 263 9.42 -7.23 -16.95
N VAL A 264 10.17 -8.17 -16.37
CA VAL A 264 10.57 -8.13 -14.96
C VAL A 264 12.03 -8.52 -14.73
N SER A 265 12.80 -7.63 -14.11
CA SER A 265 14.14 -7.92 -13.58
C SER A 265 14.10 -8.11 -12.07
N LEU A 266 14.45 -9.29 -11.56
CA LEU A 266 14.62 -9.54 -10.12
C LEU A 266 16.08 -9.36 -9.73
N ARG A 267 16.40 -8.52 -8.73
CA ARG A 267 17.79 -8.27 -8.32
C ARG A 267 18.01 -8.35 -6.81
N LEU A 268 19.08 -9.04 -6.43
CA LEU A 268 19.50 -9.20 -5.04
C LEU A 268 20.42 -8.05 -4.61
N GLY A 269 20.07 -7.39 -3.51
CA GLY A 269 20.96 -6.48 -2.79
C GLY A 269 20.22 -5.45 -1.95
N SER A 270 20.97 -4.53 -1.34
CA SER A 270 20.43 -3.57 -0.38
C SER A 270 19.98 -2.29 -1.06
N LEU A 271 18.74 -1.86 -0.79
CA LEU A 271 18.20 -0.57 -1.23
C LEU A 271 18.52 -0.30 -2.72
N LEU A 272 19.15 0.84 -3.03
CA LEU A 272 19.43 1.27 -4.39
C LEU A 272 20.71 0.66 -4.99
N GLU A 273 21.49 -0.12 -4.23
CA GLU A 273 22.76 -0.70 -4.70
C GLU A 273 22.60 -1.55 -5.99
N PRO A 274 21.58 -2.41 -6.14
CA PRO A 274 21.43 -3.25 -7.34
C PRO A 274 21.08 -2.49 -8.63
N VAL A 275 20.72 -1.21 -8.50
CA VAL A 275 20.27 -0.34 -9.59
C VAL A 275 21.10 0.94 -9.68
N ALA A 276 22.29 0.95 -9.08
CA ALA A 276 23.18 2.11 -9.07
C ALA A 276 23.46 2.60 -10.51
N GLY A 277 23.19 3.89 -10.75
CA GLY A 277 23.37 4.54 -12.05
C GLY A 277 22.23 4.30 -13.05
N GLU A 278 21.17 3.56 -12.69
CA GLU A 278 19.94 3.46 -13.47
C GLU A 278 18.92 4.52 -12.98
N GLU A 279 18.05 4.96 -13.90
CA GLU A 279 17.00 5.94 -13.63
C GLU A 279 15.63 5.34 -13.94
N PHE A 280 14.64 5.67 -13.10
CA PHE A 280 13.26 5.17 -13.18
C PHE A 280 12.25 6.31 -13.23
N GLU A 281 11.15 6.09 -13.94
CA GLU A 281 10.05 7.06 -14.01
C GLU A 281 9.09 6.92 -12.81
N LEU A 282 9.03 5.73 -12.21
CA LEU A 282 8.28 5.45 -11.00
C LEU A 282 9.10 4.54 -10.07
N VAL A 283 9.26 4.95 -8.83
CA VAL A 283 9.78 4.09 -7.75
C VAL A 283 8.68 3.92 -6.71
N VAL A 284 8.42 2.69 -6.30
CA VAL A 284 7.57 2.38 -5.16
C VAL A 284 8.36 1.61 -4.12
N SER A 285 8.12 1.90 -2.84
CA SER A 285 8.83 1.24 -1.75
C SER A 285 7.97 1.15 -0.50
N ASN A 286 7.88 -0.04 0.06
CA ASN A 286 7.44 -0.25 1.43
C ASN A 286 8.69 -0.68 2.24
N PRO A 287 9.61 0.26 2.54
CA PRO A 287 10.90 -0.11 3.10
C PRO A 287 10.73 -0.67 4.53
N PRO A 288 11.75 -1.36 5.09
CA PRO A 288 11.75 -1.75 6.49
C PRO A 288 11.89 -0.50 7.39
N PHE A 289 10.78 0.22 7.57
CA PHE A 289 10.72 1.49 8.28
C PHE A 289 10.43 1.35 9.78
N VAL A 290 10.49 0.13 10.31
CA VAL A 290 10.25 -0.11 11.74
C VAL A 290 11.51 0.28 12.51
N ILE A 291 11.33 1.16 13.49
CA ILE A 291 12.43 1.68 14.30
C ILE A 291 12.64 0.72 15.47
N THR A 292 13.65 -0.15 15.36
CA THR A 292 13.96 -1.17 16.37
C THR A 292 15.17 -0.75 17.22
N PRO A 293 15.18 -1.10 18.52
CA PRO A 293 16.31 -0.79 19.39
C PRO A 293 17.58 -1.52 18.96
N ARG A 294 18.73 -0.86 19.15
CA ARG A 294 20.04 -1.45 18.86
C ARG A 294 20.73 -1.87 20.14
N THR A 295 20.83 -3.18 20.38
CA THR A 295 21.62 -3.71 21.49
C THR A 295 23.06 -3.95 21.04
N LEU A 296 24.03 -3.48 21.83
CA LEU A 296 25.45 -3.73 21.60
C LEU A 296 25.72 -5.25 21.67
N GLY A 297 26.13 -5.85 20.55
CA GLY A 297 26.51 -7.26 20.46
C GLY A 297 25.50 -8.19 19.78
N GLU A 298 24.38 -7.66 19.28
CA GLU A 298 23.43 -8.42 18.48
C GLU A 298 23.99 -8.70 17.08
N ALA A 299 24.09 -9.98 16.71
CA ALA A 299 24.50 -10.36 15.36
C ALA A 299 23.38 -10.02 14.37
N ALA A 300 23.71 -9.58 13.15
CA ALA A 300 22.74 -9.33 12.07
C ALA A 300 21.79 -10.52 11.80
N SER A 301 22.19 -11.74 12.17
CA SER A 301 21.40 -12.96 12.09
C SER A 301 20.25 -13.09 13.12
N GLY A 302 20.15 -12.18 14.10
CA GLY A 302 19.06 -12.12 15.08
C GLY A 302 17.96 -11.11 14.72
N GLN A 303 18.07 -10.43 13.57
CA GLN A 303 17.18 -9.33 13.18
C GLN A 303 16.14 -9.81 12.14
N PHE A 304 14.92 -9.29 12.24
CA PHE A 304 13.85 -9.59 11.28
C PHE A 304 14.00 -8.72 10.03
N THR A 305 14.55 -9.28 8.94
CA THR A 305 14.95 -8.53 7.74
C THR A 305 13.79 -7.81 7.05
N TYR A 306 12.55 -8.26 7.24
CA TYR A 306 11.36 -7.65 6.62
C TYR A 306 10.93 -6.32 7.25
N ARG A 307 11.41 -6.01 8.46
CA ARG A 307 11.01 -4.81 9.23
C ARG A 307 12.17 -4.01 9.81
N ASP A 308 13.27 -4.67 10.15
CA ASP A 308 14.52 -4.08 10.63
C ASP A 308 15.54 -4.09 9.49
N GLY A 309 15.89 -2.94 8.95
CA GLY A 309 16.96 -2.84 7.94
C GLY A 309 18.33 -2.46 8.50
N GLY A 310 18.54 -2.63 9.81
CA GLY A 310 19.87 -2.67 10.42
C GLY A 310 20.51 -1.33 10.77
N LEU A 311 19.83 -0.19 10.54
CA LEU A 311 20.31 1.15 10.94
C LEU A 311 19.54 1.68 12.16
N PRO A 312 20.14 2.54 12.99
CA PRO A 312 19.46 3.10 14.17
C PRO A 312 18.36 4.09 13.78
N GLY A 313 17.32 4.19 14.60
CA GLY A 313 16.30 5.23 14.45
C GLY A 313 15.58 5.17 13.09
N ASP A 314 15.34 6.34 12.51
CA ASP A 314 14.76 6.54 11.19
C ASP A 314 15.82 6.68 10.06
N ASP A 315 17.05 6.20 10.28
CA ASP A 315 18.17 6.39 9.34
C ASP A 315 17.96 5.68 8.00
N ILE A 316 17.23 4.57 7.97
CA ILE A 316 16.91 3.85 6.72
C ILE A 316 16.02 4.72 5.83
N VAL A 317 14.91 5.20 6.40
CA VAL A 317 13.93 6.01 5.67
C VAL A 317 14.57 7.33 5.27
N SER A 318 15.27 8.00 6.17
CA SER A 318 15.92 9.28 5.88
C SER A 318 16.99 9.17 4.80
N SER A 319 17.87 8.15 4.87
CA SER A 319 18.90 7.91 3.85
C SER A 319 18.29 7.56 2.49
N LEU A 320 17.22 6.75 2.49
CA LEU A 320 16.52 6.40 1.27
C LEU A 320 15.83 7.62 0.64
N VAL A 321 15.11 8.42 1.43
CA VAL A 321 14.47 9.67 0.96
C VAL A 321 15.49 10.63 0.36
N ALA A 322 16.67 10.77 0.99
CA ALA A 322 17.74 11.61 0.48
C ALA A 322 18.33 11.11 -0.85
N ALA A 323 18.45 9.78 -1.03
CA ALA A 323 19.07 9.15 -2.19
C ALA A 323 18.11 8.97 -3.39
N LEU A 324 16.81 8.76 -3.13
CA LEU A 324 15.80 8.44 -4.13
C LEU A 324 15.76 9.41 -5.32
N PRO A 325 15.83 10.75 -5.14
CA PRO A 325 15.84 11.68 -6.27
C PRO A 325 16.95 11.39 -7.30
N GLY A 326 18.09 10.82 -6.88
CA GLY A 326 19.19 10.43 -7.77
C GLY A 326 18.90 9.21 -8.64
N ALA A 327 17.92 8.38 -8.27
CA ALA A 327 17.48 7.21 -9.04
C ALA A 327 16.24 7.51 -9.92
N LEU A 328 15.72 8.74 -9.87
CA LEU A 328 14.57 9.15 -10.68
C LEU A 328 15.04 9.75 -12.01
N ALA A 329 14.40 9.37 -13.11
CA ALA A 329 14.49 10.12 -14.36
C ALA A 329 13.95 11.56 -14.14
N PRO A 330 14.29 12.56 -14.98
CA PRO A 330 13.65 13.87 -14.90
C PRO A 330 12.12 13.78 -15.01
N GLY A 331 11.41 14.34 -14.04
CA GLY A 331 9.95 14.18 -13.90
C GLY A 331 9.50 12.83 -13.33
N GLY A 332 10.45 11.94 -12.98
CA GLY A 332 10.23 10.69 -12.27
C GLY A 332 9.74 10.93 -10.84
N THR A 333 8.95 9.99 -10.31
CA THR A 333 8.37 10.09 -8.96
C THR A 333 8.73 8.88 -8.10
N ALA A 334 8.97 9.09 -6.81
CA ALA A 334 9.07 8.01 -5.82
C ALA A 334 7.89 8.11 -4.84
N GLN A 335 7.31 6.96 -4.48
CA GLN A 335 6.18 6.85 -3.58
C GLN A 335 6.45 5.76 -2.55
N LEU A 336 6.48 6.13 -1.28
CA LEU A 336 6.84 5.20 -0.22
C LEU A 336 6.06 5.47 1.06
N LEU A 337 5.99 4.44 1.90
CA LEU A 337 5.55 4.57 3.27
C LEU A 337 6.77 4.74 4.18
N GLY A 338 6.56 5.38 5.33
CA GLY A 338 7.65 5.58 6.28
C GLY A 338 7.17 5.98 7.66
N ASN A 339 8.08 5.78 8.61
CA ASN A 339 7.99 6.31 9.96
C ASN A 339 9.11 7.32 10.18
N TRP A 340 8.88 8.31 11.04
CA TRP A 340 9.89 9.29 11.44
C TRP A 340 9.83 9.57 12.94
N GLU A 341 10.99 9.77 13.53
CA GLU A 341 11.09 10.19 14.93
C GLU A 341 10.72 11.68 15.06
N ILE A 342 9.96 12.02 16.10
CA ILE A 342 9.57 13.37 16.46
C ILE A 342 10.23 13.69 17.81
N PRO A 343 11.37 14.42 17.81
CA PRO A 343 12.02 14.82 19.05
C PRO A 343 11.13 15.68 19.96
N ALA A 344 11.41 15.66 21.26
CA ALA A 344 10.70 16.51 22.20
C ALA A 344 10.95 18.00 21.90
N GLY A 345 9.86 18.76 21.73
CA GLY A 345 9.92 20.22 21.54
C GLY A 345 10.12 20.68 20.09
N THR A 346 9.99 19.79 19.10
CA THR A 346 10.05 20.11 17.66
C THR A 346 8.71 19.89 16.98
N GLU A 347 8.43 20.60 15.90
CA GLU A 347 7.30 20.27 15.03
C GLU A 347 7.57 18.96 14.27
N TRP A 348 6.53 18.16 14.03
CA TRP A 348 6.68 16.81 13.46
C TRP A 348 7.39 16.82 12.10
N HIS A 349 7.20 17.86 11.29
CA HIS A 349 7.73 17.95 9.93
C HIS A 349 9.20 18.37 9.88
N GLU A 350 9.80 18.84 10.99
CA GLU A 350 11.19 19.31 11.00
C GLU A 350 12.17 18.20 10.61
N ARG A 351 11.97 16.99 11.16
CA ARG A 351 12.81 15.83 10.86
C ARG A 351 12.65 15.38 9.40
N PRO A 352 11.46 15.07 8.87
CA PRO A 352 11.25 14.79 7.44
C PRO A 352 11.81 15.86 6.49
N LYS A 353 11.62 17.15 6.82
CA LYS A 353 12.13 18.26 6.01
C LYS A 353 13.65 18.27 5.90
N SER A 354 14.35 17.81 6.95
CA SER A 354 15.82 17.74 6.97
C SER A 354 16.42 16.71 6.02
N TRP A 355 15.62 15.75 5.51
CA TRP A 355 16.10 14.67 4.64
C TRP A 355 16.15 15.05 3.17
N ILE A 356 15.45 16.12 2.79
CA ILE A 356 15.15 16.45 1.39
C ILE A 356 16.21 17.41 0.88
N GLY A 357 16.80 17.09 -0.28
CA GLY A 357 17.68 18.01 -0.99
C GLY A 357 16.93 19.22 -1.57
N PRO A 358 17.59 20.37 -1.78
CA PRO A 358 16.95 21.60 -2.26
C PRO A 358 16.33 21.47 -3.66
N ASP A 359 16.74 20.46 -4.44
CA ASP A 359 16.36 20.27 -5.83
C ASP A 359 15.28 19.18 -6.02
N ALA A 360 14.68 18.67 -4.94
CA ALA A 360 13.64 17.66 -4.98
C ALA A 360 12.29 18.23 -4.56
N ASP A 361 11.24 17.84 -5.29
CA ASP A 361 9.87 18.03 -4.84
C ASP A 361 9.54 16.97 -3.80
N ALA A 362 8.81 17.36 -2.77
CA ALA A 362 8.43 16.51 -1.66
C ALA A 362 7.04 16.82 -1.12
N TRP A 363 6.30 15.75 -0.82
CA TRP A 363 5.03 15.82 -0.14
C TRP A 363 4.94 14.69 0.90
N PHE A 364 4.86 15.10 2.16
CA PHE A 364 4.69 14.22 3.31
C PHE A 364 3.29 14.38 3.87
N ILE A 365 2.60 13.26 4.08
CA ILE A 365 1.30 13.23 4.78
C ILE A 365 1.45 12.33 6.00
N GLN A 366 1.46 12.94 7.19
CA GLN A 366 1.36 12.26 8.48
C GLN A 366 -0.09 11.78 8.65
N ARG A 367 -0.29 10.47 8.81
CA ARG A 367 -1.63 9.88 9.03
C ARG A 367 -1.89 9.51 10.48
N GLU A 368 -0.83 9.33 11.25
CA GLU A 368 -0.89 8.86 12.62
C GLU A 368 0.38 9.29 13.35
N GLN A 369 0.25 9.54 14.66
CA GLN A 369 1.36 9.76 15.57
C GLN A 369 1.09 8.98 16.86
N VAL A 370 2.09 8.24 17.33
CA VAL A 370 2.02 7.50 18.61
C VAL A 370 3.23 7.80 19.49
N GLY A 371 3.11 7.55 20.79
CA GLY A 371 4.24 7.65 21.73
C GLY A 371 5.15 6.41 21.68
N PRO A 372 6.37 6.51 22.23
CA PRO A 372 7.33 5.40 22.31
C PRO A 372 6.76 4.11 22.92
N GLU A 373 5.91 4.23 23.94
CA GLU A 373 5.24 3.11 24.61
C GLU A 373 4.33 2.33 23.67
N GLN A 374 3.39 3.04 23.03
CA GLN A 374 2.43 2.43 22.10
C GLN A 374 3.12 1.89 20.84
N TYR A 375 4.19 2.56 20.39
CA TYR A 375 5.03 2.06 19.31
C TYR A 375 5.65 0.70 19.66
N ALA A 376 6.33 0.61 20.82
CA ALA A 376 6.95 -0.62 21.28
C ALA A 376 5.93 -1.76 21.44
N GLU A 377 4.76 -1.47 22.02
CA GLU A 377 3.68 -2.44 22.20
C GLU A 377 3.21 -3.05 20.88
N THR A 378 3.02 -2.22 19.86
CA THR A 378 2.56 -2.65 18.52
C THR A 378 3.54 -3.67 17.92
N TRP A 379 4.83 -3.40 17.97
CA TRP A 379 5.84 -4.26 17.34
C TRP A 379 6.17 -5.52 18.15
N LEU A 380 6.10 -5.45 19.48
CA LEU A 380 6.25 -6.63 20.35
C LEU A 380 5.07 -7.60 20.20
N GLN A 381 3.86 -7.08 19.96
CA GLN A 381 2.69 -7.91 19.64
C GLN A 381 2.86 -8.60 18.29
N ASP A 382 3.25 -7.85 17.24
CA ASP A 382 3.49 -8.37 15.89
C ASP A 382 4.55 -9.50 15.86
N ALA A 383 5.61 -9.37 16.66
CA ALA A 383 6.66 -10.38 16.78
C ALA A 383 6.24 -11.67 17.53
N SER A 384 5.05 -11.72 18.13
CA SER A 384 4.62 -12.78 19.06
C SER A 384 5.55 -12.98 20.26
N GLU A 385 6.36 -11.96 20.60
CA GLU A 385 7.32 -11.99 21.71
C GLU A 385 6.64 -11.93 23.09
N SER A 386 5.34 -11.60 23.13
CA SER A 386 4.50 -11.60 24.33
C SER A 386 4.35 -12.96 25.01
N ARG A 387 4.73 -14.06 24.33
CA ARG A 387 4.63 -15.44 24.87
C ARG A 387 5.64 -15.71 26.00
N ASP A 388 6.75 -14.99 26.07
CA ASP A 388 7.70 -15.01 27.20
C ASP A 388 7.67 -13.66 27.93
N ARG A 389 7.16 -13.66 29.17
CA ARG A 389 7.01 -12.45 30.00
C ARG A 389 8.33 -11.75 30.32
N LYS A 390 9.42 -12.51 30.46
CA LYS A 390 10.72 -11.90 30.79
C LYS A 390 11.31 -11.27 29.53
N HIS A 391 11.31 -12.00 28.42
CA HIS A 391 11.77 -11.50 27.13
C HIS A 391 11.00 -10.24 26.71
N TYR A 392 9.67 -10.26 26.78
CA TYR A 392 8.82 -9.10 26.50
C TYR A 392 9.21 -7.87 27.34
N ARG A 393 9.44 -8.06 28.65
CA ARG A 393 9.82 -6.95 29.54
C ARG A 393 11.19 -6.37 29.16
N ASP A 394 12.17 -7.23 28.88
CA ASP A 394 13.52 -6.81 28.53
C ASP A 394 13.54 -6.09 27.17
N ALA A 395 12.79 -6.60 26.19
CA ALA A 395 12.63 -5.99 24.87
C ALA A 395 11.91 -4.64 24.92
N TYR A 396 10.79 -4.54 25.67
CA TYR A 396 10.10 -3.26 25.88
C TYR A 396 11.04 -2.22 26.50
N ALA A 397 11.75 -2.58 27.57
CA ALA A 397 12.69 -1.67 28.21
C ALA A 397 13.79 -1.19 27.25
N ALA A 398 14.25 -2.05 26.33
CA ALA A 398 15.22 -1.67 25.30
C ALA A 398 14.65 -0.65 24.32
N TYR A 399 13.40 -0.81 23.84
CA TYR A 399 12.73 0.19 22.99
C TYR A 399 12.68 1.57 23.67
N LEU A 400 12.21 1.61 24.92
CA LEU A 400 12.07 2.89 25.63
C LEU A 400 13.42 3.56 25.89
N ALA A 401 14.45 2.78 26.26
CA ALA A 401 15.78 3.31 26.46
C ALA A 401 16.38 3.88 25.16
N ASP A 402 16.15 3.19 24.05
CA ASP A 402 16.63 3.59 22.73
C ASP A 402 15.98 4.90 22.25
N PHE A 403 14.64 5.02 22.31
CA PHE A 403 13.93 6.27 22.01
C PHE A 403 14.32 7.41 22.95
N ALA A 404 14.44 7.14 24.25
CA ALA A 404 14.88 8.15 25.22
C ALA A 404 16.31 8.64 24.94
N SER A 405 17.20 7.77 24.46
CA SER A 405 18.58 8.14 24.11
C SER A 405 18.68 9.16 22.97
N ARG A 406 17.66 9.21 22.10
CA ARG A 406 17.52 10.16 20.99
C ARG A 406 16.49 11.27 21.25
N ASN A 407 15.99 11.39 22.49
CA ASN A 407 15.00 12.38 22.90
C ASN A 407 13.70 12.33 22.06
N VAL A 408 13.26 11.13 21.66
CA VAL A 408 12.05 10.93 20.85
C VAL A 408 10.81 11.04 21.74
N ALA A 409 9.90 11.96 21.40
CA ALA A 409 8.63 12.16 22.10
C ALA A 409 7.43 11.56 21.34
N GLY A 410 7.56 11.37 20.03
CA GLY A 410 6.55 10.74 19.20
C GLY A 410 7.15 10.09 17.98
N ILE A 411 6.39 9.21 17.35
CA ILE A 411 6.73 8.58 16.08
C ILE A 411 5.57 8.85 15.14
N GLY A 412 5.86 9.53 14.03
CA GLY A 412 4.89 9.76 12.95
C GLY A 412 4.92 8.62 11.94
N PHE A 413 3.75 8.31 11.40
CA PHE A 413 3.56 7.34 10.32
C PHE A 413 2.93 8.06 9.14
N GLY A 414 3.33 7.70 7.92
CA GLY A 414 2.76 8.39 6.76
C GLY A 414 3.18 7.87 5.41
N MET A 415 2.76 8.65 4.42
CA MET A 415 3.14 8.48 3.03
C MET A 415 4.06 9.62 2.60
N ILE A 416 4.99 9.28 1.73
CA ILE A 416 6.01 10.16 1.20
C ILE A 416 5.91 10.08 -0.32
N TRP A 417 5.77 11.24 -0.95
CA TRP A 417 5.87 11.40 -2.39
C TRP A 417 7.06 12.31 -2.68
N LEU A 418 7.92 11.90 -3.61
CA LEU A 418 9.07 12.66 -4.08
C LEU A 418 9.01 12.77 -5.60
N ARG A 419 9.54 13.86 -6.16
CA ARG A 419 9.76 13.98 -7.60
C ARG A 419 11.09 14.65 -7.87
N ARG A 420 11.81 14.16 -8.88
CA ARG A 420 12.93 14.88 -9.49
C ARG A 420 12.37 15.86 -10.52
N PRO A 421 12.49 17.17 -10.33
CA PRO A 421 11.96 18.15 -11.28
C PRO A 421 12.58 18.02 -12.68
N THR A 422 11.84 18.44 -13.71
CA THR A 422 12.37 18.51 -15.09
C THR A 422 13.24 19.76 -15.25
N ALA A 423 14.37 19.63 -15.97
CA ALA A 423 15.25 20.75 -16.26
C ALA A 423 14.49 21.87 -17.01
N GLY A 424 14.69 23.13 -16.58
CA GLY A 424 14.12 24.31 -17.25
C GLY A 424 12.73 24.75 -16.76
N ARG A 425 12.13 24.08 -15.77
CA ARG A 425 10.95 24.61 -15.07
C ARG A 425 11.35 25.68 -14.04
N PRO A 426 10.54 26.74 -13.84
CA PRO A 426 10.69 27.64 -12.70
C PRO A 426 10.67 26.83 -11.39
N ALA A 427 11.50 27.24 -10.43
CA ALA A 427 11.72 26.56 -9.14
C ALA A 427 10.52 26.65 -8.16
N ALA A 428 9.30 26.36 -8.62
CA ALA A 428 8.19 26.11 -7.71
C ALA A 428 8.29 24.65 -7.24
N SER A 429 9.13 24.41 -6.24
CA SER A 429 9.27 23.09 -5.65
C SER A 429 8.02 22.77 -4.84
N ILE A 430 7.37 21.64 -5.10
CA ILE A 430 6.34 21.12 -4.18
C ILE A 430 7.05 20.80 -2.88
N SER A 431 6.69 21.48 -1.79
CA SER A 431 7.23 21.24 -0.45
C SER A 431 6.07 21.26 0.54
N ARG A 432 5.35 20.14 0.62
CA ARG A 432 4.13 20.00 1.44
C ARG A 432 4.35 19.04 2.60
N PHE A 433 3.94 19.45 3.79
CA PHE A 433 3.96 18.64 5.00
C PHE A 433 2.61 18.81 5.68
N GLU A 434 1.78 17.77 5.61
CA GLU A 434 0.39 17.81 6.08
C GLU A 434 0.12 16.70 7.08
N GLU A 435 -0.79 16.96 8.02
CA GLU A 435 -1.32 15.96 8.93
C GLU A 435 -2.79 15.69 8.58
N ILE A 436 -3.11 14.44 8.25
CA ILE A 436 -4.44 13.98 7.87
C ILE A 436 -4.74 12.69 8.64
N THR A 437 -5.33 12.84 9.83
CA THR A 437 -5.64 11.75 10.77
C THR A 437 -7.07 11.21 10.66
N TYR A 438 -7.90 11.85 9.84
CA TYR A 438 -9.27 11.43 9.57
C TYR A 438 -9.37 10.48 8.37
N LEU A 439 -10.52 9.82 8.23
CA LEU A 439 -10.76 8.86 7.16
C LEU A 439 -10.85 9.55 5.80
N ILE A 440 -9.93 9.21 4.91
CA ILE A 440 -9.90 9.62 3.50
C ILE A 440 -10.60 8.59 2.59
N GLU A 441 -10.90 8.98 1.36
CA GLU A 441 -11.33 8.04 0.33
C GLU A 441 -10.16 7.22 -0.21
N GLN A 442 -10.41 5.96 -0.55
CA GLN A 442 -9.45 5.08 -1.22
C GLN A 442 -10.05 4.56 -2.53
N PRO A 443 -9.25 4.42 -3.60
CA PRO A 443 -7.80 4.68 -3.67
C PRO A 443 -7.46 6.18 -3.79
N ILE A 444 -6.45 6.64 -3.05
CA ILE A 444 -6.07 8.06 -3.02
C ILE A 444 -5.09 8.49 -4.13
N GLY A 445 -4.39 7.55 -4.77
CA GLY A 445 -3.39 7.82 -5.82
C GLY A 445 -3.88 8.75 -6.95
N PRO A 446 -5.08 8.56 -7.53
CA PRO A 446 -5.61 9.48 -8.54
C PRO A 446 -5.69 10.94 -8.05
N HIS A 447 -6.10 11.16 -6.80
CA HIS A 447 -6.20 12.51 -6.22
C HIS A 447 -4.83 13.13 -5.95
N LEU A 448 -3.85 12.35 -5.49
CA LEU A 448 -2.46 12.82 -5.34
C LEU A 448 -1.88 13.22 -6.70
N GLY A 449 -2.08 12.40 -7.73
CA GLY A 449 -1.65 12.70 -9.09
C GLY A 449 -2.30 13.97 -9.64
N ALA A 450 -3.60 14.16 -9.41
CA ALA A 450 -4.31 15.37 -9.79
C ALA A 450 -3.80 16.62 -9.04
N ALA A 451 -3.50 16.51 -7.75
CA ALA A 451 -2.92 17.60 -6.97
C ALA A 451 -1.56 18.04 -7.51
N VAL A 452 -0.68 17.09 -7.83
CA VAL A 452 0.62 17.40 -8.46
C VAL A 452 0.44 18.10 -9.81
N LYS A 453 -0.51 17.64 -10.64
CA LYS A 453 -0.84 18.30 -11.93
C LYS A 453 -1.33 19.74 -11.71
N ARG A 454 -2.17 20.00 -10.70
CA ARG A 454 -2.64 21.35 -10.39
C ARG A 454 -1.53 22.24 -9.87
N SER A 455 -0.62 21.74 -9.03
CA SER A 455 0.57 22.49 -8.62
C SER A 455 1.45 22.86 -9.81
N ASP A 456 1.68 21.92 -10.73
CA ASP A 456 2.41 22.18 -11.97
C ASP A 456 1.70 23.22 -12.86
N TRP A 457 0.37 23.13 -12.95
CA TRP A 457 -0.43 24.07 -13.72
C TRP A 457 -0.38 25.48 -13.11
N LEU A 458 -0.49 25.62 -11.79
CA LEU A 458 -0.37 26.90 -11.09
C LEU A 458 1.00 27.54 -11.31
N ALA A 459 2.08 26.74 -11.34
CA ALA A 459 3.43 27.23 -11.61
C ALA A 459 3.64 27.69 -13.07
N ALA A 460 2.84 27.16 -14.01
CA ALA A 460 2.99 27.41 -15.44
C ALA A 460 2.02 28.48 -16.00
N ASN A 461 0.98 28.86 -15.26
CA ASN A 461 -0.11 29.70 -15.76
C ASN A 461 -0.32 30.95 -14.88
N SER A 462 -0.81 32.02 -15.52
CA SER A 462 -1.30 33.20 -14.80
C SER A 462 -2.67 32.88 -14.19
N LEU A 463 -2.72 32.73 -12.86
CA LEU A 463 -3.97 32.42 -12.17
C LEU A 463 -5.03 33.51 -12.39
N ALA A 464 -4.64 34.78 -12.49
CA ALA A 464 -5.56 35.89 -12.69
C ALA A 464 -6.31 35.82 -14.04
N ASP A 465 -5.71 35.23 -15.06
CA ASP A 465 -6.30 35.07 -16.39
C ASP A 465 -7.07 33.74 -16.54
N ALA A 466 -6.97 32.86 -15.56
CA ALA A 466 -7.60 31.56 -15.60
C ALA A 466 -9.09 31.62 -15.35
N HIS A 467 -9.80 30.63 -15.87
CA HIS A 467 -11.20 30.37 -15.60
C HIS A 467 -11.28 29.09 -14.76
N LEU A 468 -12.04 29.14 -13.66
CA LEU A 468 -12.08 28.08 -12.66
C LEU A 468 -13.51 27.56 -12.48
N LEU A 469 -13.60 26.26 -12.22
CA LEU A 469 -14.81 25.55 -11.84
C LEU A 469 -14.69 25.05 -10.40
N VAL A 470 -15.80 24.97 -9.69
CA VAL A 470 -15.89 24.19 -8.45
C VAL A 470 -15.85 22.71 -8.80
N ALA A 471 -15.00 21.93 -8.12
CA ALA A 471 -14.93 20.49 -8.36
C ALA A 471 -16.26 19.79 -8.00
N ASP A 472 -16.63 18.75 -8.75
CA ASP A 472 -17.94 18.09 -8.63
C ASP A 472 -18.22 17.47 -7.25
N ASP A 473 -17.18 17.09 -6.51
CA ASP A 473 -17.29 16.50 -5.18
C ASP A 473 -17.34 17.54 -4.04
N VAL A 474 -17.24 18.83 -4.37
CA VAL A 474 -17.14 19.90 -3.39
C VAL A 474 -18.51 20.41 -2.97
N THR A 475 -18.72 20.51 -1.67
CA THR A 475 -19.96 21.03 -1.06
C THR A 475 -19.68 22.18 -0.11
N GLU A 476 -20.68 23.05 0.08
CA GLU A 476 -20.63 24.18 1.00
C GLU A 476 -21.54 23.95 2.21
N GLU A 477 -21.01 24.14 3.42
CA GLU A 477 -21.75 24.07 4.68
C GLU A 477 -21.73 25.45 5.38
N ARG A 478 -22.89 25.94 5.82
CA ARG A 478 -23.03 27.23 6.51
C ARG A 478 -23.62 27.05 7.89
N HIS A 479 -22.95 27.58 8.92
CA HIS A 479 -23.49 27.64 10.28
C HIS A 479 -23.90 29.06 10.64
N GLN A 480 -25.14 29.21 11.11
CA GLN A 480 -25.68 30.49 11.54
C GLN A 480 -26.58 30.34 12.76
N ARG A 481 -26.62 31.36 13.62
CA ARG A 481 -27.59 31.41 14.71
C ARG A 481 -28.98 31.65 14.13
N PRO A 482 -30.05 31.07 14.69
CA PRO A 482 -31.41 31.40 14.28
C PRO A 482 -31.65 32.92 14.34
N GLY A 483 -32.07 33.53 13.22
CA GLY A 483 -32.32 34.97 13.11
C GLY A 483 -31.10 35.83 12.77
N ALA A 484 -29.92 35.24 12.52
CA ALA A 484 -28.76 35.98 12.01
C ALA A 484 -28.94 36.36 10.53
N GLU A 485 -28.44 37.54 10.17
CA GLU A 485 -28.49 38.06 8.79
C GLU A 485 -27.46 37.36 7.87
N HIS A 486 -26.32 36.96 8.43
CA HIS A 486 -25.24 36.28 7.72
C HIS A 486 -24.72 35.08 8.52
N PRO A 487 -24.14 34.06 7.85
CA PRO A 487 -23.53 32.93 8.54
C PRO A 487 -22.28 33.35 9.31
N GLY A 488 -22.06 32.71 10.46
CA GLY A 488 -20.85 32.93 11.26
C GLY A 488 -19.67 32.03 10.83
N VAL A 489 -19.97 30.96 10.10
CA VAL A 489 -18.98 30.00 9.57
C VAL A 489 -19.45 29.52 8.21
N ILE A 490 -18.53 29.51 7.23
CA ILE A 490 -18.72 28.93 5.90
C ILE A 490 -17.60 27.93 5.67
N LEU A 491 -17.93 26.67 5.39
CA LEU A 491 -16.98 25.60 5.18
C LEU A 491 -17.13 25.06 3.76
N LEU A 492 -16.01 24.81 3.10
CA LEU A 492 -15.95 24.07 1.84
C LEU A 492 -15.44 22.67 2.14
N ARG A 493 -16.14 21.62 1.68
CA ARG A 493 -15.79 20.22 1.95
C ARG A 493 -15.60 19.45 0.66
N GLN A 494 -14.48 18.74 0.56
CA GLN A 494 -14.28 17.70 -0.45
C GLN A 494 -15.00 16.42 -0.03
N GLY A 495 -15.87 15.91 -0.88
CA GLY A 495 -16.50 14.60 -0.71
C GLY A 495 -15.55 13.44 -1.04
N ALA A 496 -14.56 13.71 -1.89
CA ALA A 496 -13.64 12.72 -2.44
C ALA A 496 -12.18 12.93 -1.99
N GLY A 497 -11.33 11.95 -2.30
CA GLY A 497 -9.90 11.99 -2.08
C GLY A 497 -9.49 12.25 -0.63
N LEU A 498 -8.70 13.31 -0.42
CA LEU A 498 -8.16 13.67 0.91
C LEU A 498 -9.23 14.27 1.83
N ARG A 499 -10.46 14.49 1.35
CA ARG A 499 -11.61 14.97 2.14
C ARG A 499 -11.32 16.21 2.98
N ARG A 500 -10.57 17.15 2.40
CA ARG A 500 -10.21 18.38 3.10
C ARG A 500 -11.44 19.22 3.39
N THR A 501 -11.32 19.99 4.46
CA THR A 501 -12.26 21.06 4.79
C THR A 501 -11.50 22.38 4.82
N ASN A 502 -11.99 23.38 4.10
CA ASN A 502 -11.44 24.73 4.10
C ASN A 502 -12.45 25.70 4.74
N LEU A 503 -11.98 26.56 5.65
CA LEU A 503 -12.79 27.59 6.26
C LEU A 503 -12.75 28.84 5.37
N LEU A 504 -13.89 29.22 4.80
CA LEU A 504 -13.95 30.35 3.88
C LEU A 504 -14.22 31.66 4.63
N SER A 505 -13.54 32.71 4.16
CA SER A 505 -14.01 34.08 4.37
C SER A 505 -15.27 34.36 3.54
N THR A 506 -15.97 35.45 3.84
CA THR A 506 -17.15 35.88 3.06
C THR A 506 -16.77 36.11 1.60
N GLU A 507 -15.60 36.66 1.36
CA GLU A 507 -15.09 37.04 0.06
C GLU A 507 -14.68 35.83 -0.77
N LEU A 508 -14.00 34.87 -0.13
CA LEU A 508 -13.64 33.61 -0.77
C LEU A 508 -14.89 32.77 -1.07
N ALA A 509 -15.89 32.76 -0.18
CA ALA A 509 -17.18 32.11 -0.45
C ALA A 509 -17.91 32.75 -1.64
N GLY A 510 -17.89 34.09 -1.72
CA GLY A 510 -18.42 34.82 -2.88
C GLY A 510 -17.66 34.48 -4.18
N PHE A 511 -16.34 34.34 -4.10
CA PHE A 511 -15.49 33.94 -5.23
C PHE A 511 -15.84 32.53 -5.71
N VAL A 512 -15.86 31.55 -4.80
CA VAL A 512 -16.20 30.15 -5.11
C VAL A 512 -17.60 30.04 -5.72
N SER A 513 -18.57 30.79 -5.19
CA SER A 513 -19.94 30.83 -5.73
C SER A 513 -20.04 31.36 -7.17
N ALA A 514 -19.03 32.11 -7.63
CA ALA A 514 -18.94 32.66 -8.98
C ALA A 514 -18.02 31.85 -9.91
N CYS A 515 -17.47 30.72 -9.46
CA CYS A 515 -16.60 29.85 -10.24
C CYS A 515 -17.40 28.83 -11.07
N ASP A 516 -17.97 29.29 -12.18
CA ASP A 516 -18.71 28.48 -13.16
C ASP A 516 -17.99 28.37 -14.52
N GLY A 517 -16.77 28.91 -14.62
CA GLY A 517 -15.97 28.93 -15.84
C GLY A 517 -16.23 30.09 -16.80
N ASP A 518 -17.21 30.98 -16.52
CA ASP A 518 -17.53 32.08 -17.44
C ASP A 518 -16.62 33.30 -17.25
N LEU A 519 -16.30 33.63 -16.00
CA LEU A 519 -15.45 34.78 -15.65
C LEU A 519 -14.05 34.35 -15.26
N SER A 520 -13.05 35.17 -15.63
CA SER A 520 -11.69 34.95 -15.17
C SER A 520 -11.54 35.27 -13.68
N VAL A 521 -10.56 34.65 -13.02
CA VAL A 521 -10.22 34.91 -11.62
C VAL A 521 -10.07 36.42 -11.36
N GLY A 522 -9.34 37.13 -12.23
CA GLY A 522 -9.13 38.56 -12.11
C GLY A 522 -10.42 39.38 -12.23
N GLN A 523 -11.36 38.94 -13.06
CA GLN A 523 -12.69 39.58 -13.19
C GLN A 523 -13.53 39.37 -11.92
N ILE A 524 -13.56 38.15 -11.38
CA ILE A 524 -14.31 37.83 -10.15
C ILE A 524 -13.72 38.61 -8.96
N ILE A 525 -12.39 38.58 -8.77
CA ILE A 525 -11.70 39.35 -7.73
C ILE A 525 -11.98 40.86 -7.88
N GLY A 526 -11.93 41.37 -9.12
CA GLY A 526 -12.23 42.78 -9.41
C GLY A 526 -13.66 43.17 -9.04
N ALA A 527 -14.64 42.32 -9.33
CA ALA A 527 -16.04 42.54 -8.98
C ALA A 527 -16.26 42.50 -7.46
N LEU A 528 -15.67 41.53 -6.76
CA LEU A 528 -15.75 41.43 -5.30
C LEU A 528 -15.11 42.65 -4.61
N ALA A 529 -13.94 43.09 -5.10
CA ALA A 529 -13.29 44.29 -4.59
C ALA A 529 -14.18 45.55 -4.75
N ALA A 530 -14.91 45.66 -5.87
CA ALA A 530 -15.84 46.78 -6.09
C ALA A 530 -17.08 46.70 -5.17
N LEU A 531 -17.65 45.51 -4.97
CA LEU A 531 -18.83 45.29 -4.14
C LEU A 531 -18.54 45.54 -2.65
N LEU A 532 -17.42 44.99 -2.16
CA LEU A 532 -17.08 45.03 -0.74
C LEU A 532 -16.30 46.29 -0.36
N GLY A 533 -15.43 46.77 -1.27
CA GLY A 533 -14.74 48.04 -1.11
C GLY A 533 -15.70 49.23 -1.00
N GLY A 534 -16.86 49.18 -1.67
CA GLY A 534 -17.90 50.21 -1.52
C GLY A 534 -18.57 50.23 -0.14
N SER A 535 -18.62 49.09 0.56
CA SER A 535 -19.15 48.98 1.94
C SER A 535 -18.12 49.39 2.99
N LEU A 536 -16.83 49.22 2.71
CA LEU A 536 -15.71 49.50 3.61
C LEU A 536 -15.07 50.87 3.38
N ALA A 537 -15.34 51.55 2.26
CA ALA A 537 -14.79 52.87 1.93
C ALA A 537 -15.26 54.01 2.86
N GLY A 538 -16.23 53.75 3.75
CA GLY A 538 -16.60 54.66 4.83
C GLY A 538 -15.72 54.55 6.08
N GLU A 539 -14.88 53.52 6.17
CA GLU A 539 -13.87 53.33 7.19
C GLU A 539 -12.49 53.57 6.55
N ASP A 540 -11.72 54.53 7.07
CA ASP A 540 -10.38 54.84 6.58
C ASP A 540 -9.50 53.57 6.62
N GLY A 541 -9.26 52.89 5.49
CA GLY A 541 -8.34 51.75 5.47
C GLY A 541 -8.49 50.64 4.42
N PHE A 542 -9.43 50.69 3.46
CA PHE A 542 -9.52 49.64 2.43
C PHE A 542 -8.36 49.71 1.42
N ASP A 543 -7.40 48.80 1.54
CA ASP A 543 -6.32 48.59 0.58
C ASP A 543 -6.74 47.54 -0.47
N GLY A 544 -7.16 48.04 -1.64
CA GLY A 544 -7.64 47.19 -2.74
C GLY A 544 -6.56 46.28 -3.34
N ASP A 545 -5.28 46.64 -3.26
CA ASP A 545 -4.20 45.82 -3.81
C ASP A 545 -3.83 44.68 -2.84
N ALA A 546 -3.82 44.96 -1.53
CA ALA A 546 -3.70 43.93 -0.50
C ALA A 546 -4.86 42.93 -0.56
N PHE A 547 -6.10 43.41 -0.74
CA PHE A 547 -7.29 42.57 -0.90
C PHE A 547 -7.17 41.61 -2.10
N ARG A 548 -6.80 42.14 -3.27
CA ARG A 548 -6.64 41.34 -4.50
C ARG A 548 -5.56 40.28 -4.34
N THR A 549 -4.43 40.65 -3.75
CA THR A 549 -3.29 39.74 -3.55
C THR A 549 -3.69 38.61 -2.59
N GLY A 550 -4.28 38.93 -1.44
CA GLY A 550 -4.71 37.92 -0.47
C GLY A 550 -5.77 36.97 -1.03
N LEU A 551 -6.78 37.49 -1.74
CA LEU A 551 -7.80 36.64 -2.35
C LEU A 551 -7.23 35.76 -3.47
N LEU A 552 -6.26 36.27 -4.25
CA LEU A 552 -5.57 35.47 -5.27
C LEU A 552 -4.77 34.32 -4.65
N ASP A 553 -4.10 34.56 -3.52
CA ASP A 553 -3.36 33.53 -2.76
C ASP A 553 -4.31 32.46 -2.20
N ASP A 554 -5.46 32.86 -1.65
CA ASP A 554 -6.49 31.94 -1.18
C ASP A 554 -7.06 31.09 -2.32
N VAL A 555 -7.29 31.68 -3.50
CA VAL A 555 -7.74 30.96 -4.70
C VAL A 555 -6.67 29.98 -5.17
N ALA A 556 -5.39 30.36 -5.16
CA ALA A 556 -4.29 29.47 -5.49
C ALA A 556 -4.25 28.25 -4.54
N ASN A 557 -4.51 28.45 -3.25
CA ASN A 557 -4.62 27.37 -2.27
C ASN A 557 -5.81 26.45 -2.58
N LEU A 558 -6.99 27.00 -2.90
CA LEU A 558 -8.15 26.20 -3.30
C LEU A 558 -7.90 25.39 -4.58
N VAL A 559 -7.17 25.93 -5.56
CA VAL A 559 -6.77 25.19 -6.77
C VAL A 559 -5.77 24.10 -6.44
N SER A 560 -4.74 24.40 -5.64
CA SER A 560 -3.73 23.42 -5.22
C SER A 560 -4.38 22.22 -4.51
N ASP A 561 -5.28 22.49 -3.57
CA ASP A 561 -5.98 21.48 -2.79
C ASP A 561 -7.09 20.76 -3.57
N GLY A 562 -7.51 21.32 -4.71
CA GLY A 562 -8.51 20.72 -5.60
C GLY A 562 -9.94 21.01 -5.22
N PHE A 563 -10.19 22.11 -4.51
CA PHE A 563 -11.54 22.64 -4.35
C PHE A 563 -12.01 23.35 -5.62
N LEU A 564 -11.07 24.01 -6.30
CA LEU A 564 -11.27 24.63 -7.60
C LEU A 564 -10.39 23.91 -8.63
N VAL A 565 -10.89 23.79 -9.86
CA VAL A 565 -10.17 23.19 -10.98
C VAL A 565 -10.18 24.13 -12.18
N PRO A 566 -9.09 24.19 -12.97
CA PRO A 566 -9.11 24.94 -14.22
C PRO A 566 -10.21 24.42 -15.15
N SER A 567 -11.01 25.30 -15.74
CA SER A 567 -11.88 24.90 -16.85
C SER A 567 -10.99 24.54 -18.05
N GLU A 568 -11.09 23.33 -18.59
CA GLU A 568 -10.47 23.06 -19.88
C GLU A 568 -11.11 23.98 -20.94
N PRO A 569 -10.34 24.58 -21.86
CA PRO A 569 -10.94 25.32 -22.96
C PRO A 569 -11.86 24.37 -23.73
N ALA A 570 -13.09 24.78 -24.02
CA ALA A 570 -13.96 24.05 -24.91
C ALA A 570 -13.21 23.77 -26.22
N GLU A 571 -12.96 22.50 -26.53
CA GLU A 571 -12.31 22.06 -27.78
C GLU A 571 -13.04 22.56 -29.03
#